data_AF-A0A2A2R5I4-F1
#
_entry.id   AF-A0A2A2R5I4-F1
#
_cell.length_a   1.000
_cell.length_b   1.000
_cell.length_c   1.000
_cell.angle_alpha   90.00
_cell.angle_beta   90.00
_cell.angle_gamma   90.00
#
_symmetry.space_group_name_H-M   'P 1'
#
loop_
_entity.id
_entity.type
_entity.pdbx_description
1 polymer ?
#
loop_
_entity_poly.entity_id
_entity_poly.type
_entity_poly.pdbx_seq_one_letter_code
_entity_poly.pdbx_strand_id
1 'polypeptide(L)' 'MTLTLDQIVEETAQLPADVAAELIERILIRRHGGIEPSVESAWKIETRRRIEEIVNGQVEGVPLEEALARAARSIRS' A
#
# COMPACT_ATOMS: atom_id res chain seq x y z
N MET A 1 10.21 2.46 -32.70
CA MET A 1 8.74 2.38 -32.69
C MET A 1 8.27 2.96 -31.36
N THR A 2 7.21 3.77 -31.37
CA THR A 2 6.62 4.33 -30.16
C THR A 2 5.42 3.48 -29.79
N LEU A 3 5.44 2.85 -28.62
CA LEU A 3 4.29 2.14 -28.07
C LEU A 3 3.18 3.15 -27.76
N THR A 4 1.95 2.86 -28.19
CA THR A 4 0.78 3.66 -27.83
C THR A 4 0.27 3.27 -26.45
N LEU A 5 -0.49 4.16 -25.80
CA LEU A 5 -1.12 3.85 -24.51
C LEU A 5 -2.06 2.64 -24.62
N ASP A 6 -2.87 2.59 -25.68
CA ASP A 6 -3.81 1.49 -25.91
C ASP A 6 -3.09 0.15 -26.05
N GLN A 7 -1.93 0.13 -26.73
CA GLN A 7 -1.11 -1.07 -26.82
C GLN A 7 -0.58 -1.53 -25.45
N ILE A 8 -0.18 -0.58 -24.59
CA ILE A 8 0.27 -0.92 -23.23
C ILE A 8 -0.88 -1.52 -22.41
N VAL A 9 -2.09 -0.95 -22.52
CA VAL A 9 -3.28 -1.45 -21.81
C VAL A 9 -3.65 -2.85 -22.29
N GLU A 10 -3.72 -3.07 -23.61
CA GLU A 10 -4.09 -4.35 -24.19
C GLU A 10 -3.09 -5.46 -23.80
N GLU A 11 -1.79 -5.19 -23.95
CA GLU A 11 -0.74 -6.17 -23.59
C GLU A 11 -0.75 -6.47 -22.09
N THR A 12 -1.00 -5.47 -21.24
CA THR A 12 -1.08 -5.67 -19.78
C THR A 12 -2.32 -6.46 -19.39
N ALA A 13 -3.43 -6.31 -20.10
CA ALA A 13 -4.68 -7.03 -19.84
C ALA A 13 -4.58 -8.54 -20.10
N GLN A 14 -3.63 -8.97 -20.95
CA GLN A 14 -3.36 -10.38 -21.23
C GLN A 14 -2.46 -11.04 -20.16
N LEU A 15 -1.89 -10.27 -19.22
CA LEU A 15 -1.01 -10.82 -18.19
C LEU A 15 -1.82 -11.50 -17.07
N PRO A 16 -1.23 -12.53 -16.41
CA PRO A 16 -1.73 -12.99 -15.12
C PRO A 16 -1.84 -11.85 -14.11
N ALA A 17 -2.84 -11.90 -13.22
CA ALA A 17 -3.16 -10.80 -12.32
C ALA A 17 -2.01 -10.38 -11.40
N ASP A 18 -1.22 -11.35 -10.92
CA ASP A 18 -0.02 -11.14 -10.12
C ASP A 18 1.08 -10.44 -10.92
N VAL A 19 1.29 -10.85 -12.17
CA VAL A 19 2.29 -10.23 -13.07
C VAL A 19 1.87 -8.80 -13.45
N ALA A 20 0.58 -8.56 -13.70
CA ALA A 20 0.06 -7.22 -13.96
C ALA A 20 0.25 -6.29 -12.75
N ALA A 21 0.01 -6.78 -11.54
CA ALA A 21 0.22 -6.02 -10.31
C ALA A 21 1.70 -5.63 -10.14
N GLU A 22 2.62 -6.57 -10.38
CA GLU A 22 4.05 -6.29 -10.33
C GLU A 22 4.49 -5.26 -11.40
N LEU A 23 3.93 -5.34 -12.62
CA LEU A 23 4.20 -4.35 -13.67
C LEU A 23 3.77 -2.95 -13.24
N ILE A 24 2.57 -2.81 -12.69
CA ILE A 24 2.05 -1.54 -12.18
C ILE A 24 2.96 -0.98 -11.09
N GLU A 25 3.37 -1.80 -10.12
CA GLU A 25 4.30 -1.40 -9.07
C GLU A 25 5.62 -0.88 -9.64
N ARG A 26 6.22 -1.61 -10.59
CA ARG A 26 7.47 -1.20 -11.25
C ARG A 26 7.34 0.11 -12.03
N ILE A 27 6.19 0.35 -12.67
CA ILE A 27 5.91 1.62 -13.37
C ILE A 27 5.82 2.77 -12.37
N LEU A 28 5.07 2.58 -11.28
CA LEU A 28 4.92 3.59 -10.24
C LEU A 28 6.27 3.96 -9.63
N ILE A 29 7.08 2.96 -9.26
CA ILE A 29 8.42 3.17 -8.70
C ILE A 29 9.33 3.93 -9.67
N ARG A 30 9.33 3.57 -10.96
CA ARG A 30 10.15 4.27 -11.96
C ARG A 30 9.70 5.71 -12.20
N ARG A 31 8.39 5.96 -12.18
CA ARG A 31 7.80 7.24 -12.57
C ARG A 31 7.78 8.26 -11.44
N HIS A 32 7.54 7.79 -10.21
CA HIS A 32 7.33 8.61 -9.02
C HIS A 32 8.40 8.39 -7.95
N GLY A 33 9.32 7.44 -8.16
CA GLY A 33 10.20 6.95 -7.11
C GLY A 33 9.49 5.87 -6.28
N GLY A 34 10.27 5.14 -5.48
CA GLY A 34 9.69 4.35 -4.38
C GLY A 34 9.10 5.25 -3.30
N ILE A 35 8.70 4.68 -2.18
CA ILE A 35 8.34 5.47 -1.00
C ILE A 35 9.51 6.40 -0.67
N GLU A 36 9.25 7.71 -0.62
CA GLU A 36 10.28 8.70 -0.31
C GLU A 36 10.93 8.32 1.04
N PRO A 37 12.27 8.26 1.15
CA PRO A 37 12.93 7.80 2.38
C PRO A 37 12.51 8.58 3.63
N SER A 38 12.13 9.85 3.46
CA SER A 38 11.58 10.71 4.50
C SER A 38 10.21 10.21 5.00
N VAL A 39 9.32 9.80 4.09
CA VAL A 39 8.02 9.21 4.39
C VAL A 39 8.19 7.86 5.09
N GLU A 40 9.08 6.99 4.59
CA GLU A 40 9.36 5.71 5.25
C GLU A 40 9.90 5.92 6.68
N SER A 41 10.80 6.88 6.86
CA SER A 41 11.35 7.24 8.17
C SER A 41 10.29 7.79 9.11
N ALA A 42 9.40 8.66 8.62
CA ALA A 42 8.29 9.21 9.38
C ALA A 42 7.32 8.10 9.83
N TRP A 43 6.99 7.15 8.95
CA TRP A 43 6.15 6.00 9.28
C TRP A 43 6.77 5.09 10.34
N LYS A 44 8.09 4.86 10.29
CA LYS A 44 8.81 4.09 11.31
C LYS A 44 8.77 4.77 12.68
N ILE A 45 8.97 6.09 12.72
CA ILE A 45 8.89 6.89 13.96
C ILE A 45 7.47 6.80 14.54
N GLU A 46 6.46 7.08 13.72
CA GLU A 46 5.06 7.10 14.14
C GLU A 46 4.59 5.73 14.62
N THR A 47 4.96 4.66 13.93
CA THR A 47 4.58 3.29 14.30
C THR A 47 5.19 2.91 15.65
N ARG A 48 6.46 3.24 15.88
CA ARG A 48 7.13 2.98 17.17
C ARG A 48 6.45 3.76 18.30
N ARG A 49 6.18 5.05 18.09
CA ARG A 49 5.46 5.91 19.04
C ARG A 49 4.11 5.31 19.42
N ARG A 50 3.30 4.88 18.45
CA ARG A 50 1.98 4.27 18.72
C ARG A 50 2.07 2.97 19.49
N ILE A 51 3.06 2.12 19.19
CA ILE A 51 3.26 0.87 19.95
C ILE A 51 3.59 1.20 21.40
N GLU A 52 4.50 2.15 21.65
CA GLU A 52 4.85 2.59 23.01
C GLU A 52 3.64 3.15 23.76
N GLU A 53 2.82 3.98 23.10
CA GLU A 53 1.61 4.54 23.70
C GLU A 53 0.60 3.48 24.10
N ILE A 54 0.41 2.44 23.27
CA ILE A 54 -0.49 1.32 23.59
C ILE A 54 0.08 0.49 24.74
N VAL A 55 1.36 0.12 24.67
CA VAL A 55 2.00 -0.74 25.69
C VAL A 55 2.06 -0.05 27.05
N ASN A 56 2.28 1.27 27.08
CA ASN A 56 2.31 2.06 28.30
C ASN A 56 0.91 2.47 28.79
N GLY A 57 -0.17 2.08 28.10
CA GLY A 57 -1.55 2.41 28.45
C GLY A 57 -1.90 3.89 28.28
N GLN A 58 -1.11 4.64 27.50
CA GLN A 58 -1.40 6.03 27.15
C GLN A 58 -2.54 6.12 26.13
N VAL A 59 -2.72 5.07 25.32
CA VAL A 59 -3.79 4.94 24.33
C VAL A 59 -4.41 3.55 24.42
N GLU A 60 -5.75 3.48 24.36
CA GLU A 60 -6.46 2.21 24.28
C GLU A 60 -6.46 1.69 22.83
N GLY A 61 -5.94 0.47 22.64
CA GLY A 61 -6.03 -0.23 21.38
C GLY A 61 -7.45 -0.71 21.08
N VAL A 62 -7.77 -0.92 19.80
CA VAL A 62 -9.01 -1.60 19.41
C VAL A 62 -8.75 -3.11 19.34
N PRO A 63 -9.65 -3.97 19.85
CA PRO A 63 -9.52 -5.41 19.66
C PRO A 63 -9.33 -5.80 18.19
N LEU A 64 -8.48 -6.78 17.93
CA LEU A 64 -8.06 -7.14 16.57
C LEU A 64 -9.26 -7.54 15.70
N GLU A 65 -10.20 -8.30 16.25
CA GLU A 65 -11.40 -8.78 15.58
C GLU A 65 -12.27 -7.59 15.12
N GLU A 66 -12.40 -6.58 15.99
CA GLU A 66 -13.15 -5.36 15.68
C GLU A 66 -12.44 -4.53 14.60
N ALA A 67 -11.12 -4.37 14.69
CA ALA A 67 -10.32 -3.67 13.70
C ALA A 67 -10.43 -4.33 12.31
N LEU A 68 -10.31 -5.66 12.24
CA LEU A 68 -10.45 -6.43 11.01
C LEU A 68 -11.88 -6.35 10.44
N ALA A 69 -12.90 -6.43 11.29
CA ALA A 69 -14.29 -6.28 10.85
C ALA A 69 -14.56 -4.89 10.24
N ARG A 70 -13.97 -3.83 10.79
CA ARG A 70 -14.05 -2.47 10.23
C ARG A 70 -13.37 -2.39 8.86
N ALA A 71 -12.14 -2.88 8.74
CA ALA A 71 -11.39 -2.89 7.48
C ALA A 71 -12.11 -3.68 6.37
N ALA A 72 -12.66 -4.84 6.71
CA ALA A 72 -13.38 -5.69 5.77
C ALA A 72 -14.69 -5.08 5.25
N ARG A 73 -15.29 -4.11 5.96
CA ARG A 73 -16.42 -3.32 5.46
C ARG A 73 -15.96 -2.26 4.45
N SER A 74 -14.83 -1.59 4.71
CA SER A 74 -14.28 -0.56 3.83
C SER A 74 -13.75 -1.07 2.49
N ILE A 75 -13.40 -2.36 2.40
CA ILE A 75 -12.94 -2.99 1.14
C ILE A 75 -14.13 -3.47 0.29
N ARG A 76 -15.33 -3.59 0.88
CA ARG A 76 -16.54 -4.09 0.20
C ARG A 76 -17.48 -2.98 -0.28
N SER A 77 -17.13 -1.71 -0.08
CA SER A 77 -17.88 -0.52 -0.51
C SER A 77 -17.29 0.07 -1.78
#